data_AF-A0A8H3GD52-F1
#
_entry.id   AF-A0A8H3GD52-F1
#
_cell.length_a   1.000
_cell.length_b   1.000
_cell.length_c   1.000
_cell.angle_alpha   90.00
_cell.angle_beta   90.00
_cell.angle_gamma   90.00
#
_symmetry.space_group_name_H-M   'P 1'
#
loop_
_entity.id
_entity.type
_entity.pdbx_description
1 polymer ?
#
loop_
_entity_poly.entity_id
_entity_poly.type
_entity_poly.pdbx_seq_one_letter_code
_entity_poly.pdbx_strand_id
1 'polypeptide(L)'
;MKLVQSMLRLKLAPLLLVGLLATIISPVLTIPTLETCDDLCNGYAALCSRTYGNVTYIGAHNSYAVSTDVAALSVNQNVDVTAQPNLGVRLLQAAGKLKGGAVQLCHTSCILWDGGSLTS
;
A
#
# COMPACT_ATOMS: atom_id res chain seq x y z
N MET A 1 -62.24 69.95 25.44
CA MET A 1 -61.93 68.61 25.98
C MET A 1 -63.18 67.75 25.88
N LYS A 2 -63.23 66.80 24.92
CA LYS A 2 -64.35 65.88 24.75
C LYS A 2 -64.16 64.65 25.65
N LEU A 3 -65.27 64.25 26.25
CA LEU A 3 -65.47 63.16 27.19
C LEU A 3 -66.13 61.97 26.46
N VAL A 4 -66.11 60.78 27.08
CA VAL A 4 -67.04 59.62 26.93
C VAL A 4 -66.67 58.46 25.98
N GLN A 5 -66.17 57.38 26.64
CA GLN A 5 -66.60 55.96 26.66
C GLN A 5 -67.01 55.13 25.41
N SER A 6 -66.45 53.90 25.41
CA SER A 6 -67.13 52.59 25.25
C SER A 6 -67.25 51.95 23.86
N MET A 7 -67.20 50.60 23.91
CA MET A 7 -67.54 49.61 22.87
C MET A 7 -66.47 49.49 21.76
N LEU A 8 -66.04 48.35 21.21
CA LEU A 8 -66.48 46.96 21.24
C LEU A 8 -65.35 46.12 20.58
N ARG A 9 -65.36 44.83 20.91
CA ARG A 9 -64.43 43.76 20.53
C ARG A 9 -64.23 43.58 19.01
N LEU A 10 -63.04 43.14 18.59
CA LEU A 10 -62.92 42.01 17.65
C LEU A 10 -61.52 41.36 17.74
N LYS A 11 -61.48 40.07 18.12
CA LYS A 11 -60.29 39.21 18.04
C LYS A 11 -60.09 38.81 16.58
N LEU A 12 -58.90 39.00 16.03
CA LEU A 12 -58.47 38.35 14.79
C LEU A 12 -57.18 37.57 15.08
N ALA A 13 -57.30 36.25 15.17
CA ALA A 13 -56.16 35.35 15.22
C ALA A 13 -55.58 35.20 13.80
N PRO A 14 -54.26 35.32 13.58
CA PRO A 14 -53.68 34.94 12.31
C PRO A 14 -53.55 33.41 12.22
N LEU A 15 -54.19 32.88 11.18
CA LEU A 15 -54.11 31.52 10.66
C LEU A 15 -52.66 31.10 10.36
N LEU A 16 -52.46 29.78 10.39
CA LEU A 16 -51.27 29.01 10.05
C LEU A 16 -50.38 29.58 8.92
N LEU A 17 -49.06 29.51 9.14
CA LEU A 17 -48.13 29.14 8.08
C LEU A 17 -47.03 28.22 8.65
N VAL A 18 -47.37 26.94 8.85
CA VAL A 18 -46.35 25.90 9.05
C VAL A 18 -45.71 25.67 7.68
N GLY A 19 -44.57 26.31 7.45
CA GLY A 19 -43.75 26.08 6.27
C GLY A 19 -43.23 24.65 6.29
N LEU A 20 -43.78 23.83 5.39
CA LEU A 20 -43.30 22.48 5.11
C LEU A 20 -41.94 22.60 4.41
N LEU A 21 -40.84 22.52 5.17
CA LEU A 21 -39.51 22.28 4.59
C LEU A 21 -39.51 20.84 4.06
N ALA A 22 -39.85 20.67 2.78
CA ALA A 22 -39.57 19.43 2.07
C ALA A 22 -38.05 19.30 1.92
N THR A 23 -37.42 18.51 2.79
CA THR A 23 -36.02 18.14 2.67
C THR A 23 -35.86 17.18 1.50
N ILE A 24 -35.39 17.71 0.37
CA ILE A 24 -35.02 16.91 -0.80
C ILE A 24 -33.72 16.19 -0.44
N ILE A 25 -33.82 14.97 0.09
CA ILE A 25 -32.66 14.09 0.29
C ILE A 25 -32.26 13.60 -1.10
N SER A 26 -31.35 14.32 -1.74
CA SER A 26 -30.70 13.83 -2.95
C SER A 26 -29.80 12.65 -2.58
N PRO A 27 -29.89 11.49 -3.25
CA PRO A 27 -28.91 10.43 -3.07
C PRO A 27 -27.59 10.92 -3.63
N VAL A 28 -26.64 11.24 -2.76
CA VAL A 28 -25.25 11.46 -3.16
C VAL A 28 -24.73 10.12 -3.68
N LEU A 29 -24.60 9.97 -5.00
CA LEU A 29 -23.79 8.91 -5.56
C LEU A 29 -22.35 9.17 -5.15
N THR A 30 -21.86 8.44 -4.16
CA THR A 30 -20.43 8.40 -3.85
C THR A 30 -19.73 7.67 -4.98
N ILE A 31 -19.21 8.42 -5.96
CA ILE A 31 -18.28 7.88 -6.94
C ILE A 31 -17.03 7.50 -6.15
N PRO A 32 -16.58 6.24 -6.15
CA PRO A 32 -15.31 5.90 -5.53
C PRO A 32 -14.24 6.73 -6.25
N THR A 33 -13.66 7.69 -5.53
CA THR A 33 -12.48 8.40 -6.01
C THR A 33 -11.41 7.33 -6.19
N LEU A 34 -10.95 7.16 -7.42
CA LEU A 34 -9.69 6.47 -7.68
C LEU A 34 -8.64 7.28 -6.92
N GLU A 35 -8.26 6.81 -5.73
CA GLU A 35 -7.05 7.30 -5.08
C GLU A 35 -5.93 7.02 -6.06
N THR A 36 -5.51 8.05 -6.77
CA THR A 36 -4.18 8.07 -7.36
C THR A 36 -3.24 8.15 -6.17
N CYS A 37 -2.84 7.00 -5.63
CA CYS A 37 -1.69 6.99 -4.73
C CYS A 37 -0.51 7.46 -5.58
N ASP A 38 -0.09 8.71 -5.39
CA ASP A 38 1.17 9.21 -5.94
C ASP A 38 2.35 8.36 -5.44
N ASP A 39 2.16 7.70 -4.29
CA ASP A 39 3.09 6.71 -3.76
C ASP A 39 2.82 5.31 -4.30
N LEU A 40 3.81 4.75 -4.98
CA LEU A 40 3.84 3.34 -5.38
C LEU A 40 4.47 2.49 -4.28
N CYS A 41 3.72 1.56 -3.70
CA CYS A 41 4.26 0.58 -2.76
C CYS A 41 4.72 -0.67 -3.52
N ASN A 42 6.02 -0.98 -3.47
CA ASN A 42 6.61 -2.08 -4.24
C ASN A 42 6.32 -2.01 -5.76
N GLY A 43 6.03 -0.81 -6.29
CA GLY A 43 5.75 -0.55 -7.71
C GLY A 43 4.26 -0.46 -8.09
N TYR A 44 3.32 -0.67 -7.15
CA TYR A 44 1.88 -0.65 -7.43
C TYR A 44 1.08 0.02 -6.30
N ALA A 45 0.28 1.03 -6.64
CA ALA A 45 -0.59 1.73 -5.68
C ALA A 45 -1.51 0.79 -4.88
N ALA A 46 -2.07 -0.23 -5.53
CA ALA A 46 -2.95 -1.22 -4.91
C ALA A 46 -2.27 -2.06 -3.79
N LEU A 47 -0.94 -2.04 -3.69
CA LEU A 47 -0.21 -2.72 -2.63
C LEU A 47 -0.07 -1.86 -1.37
N CYS A 48 -0.33 -0.55 -1.43
CA CYS A 48 -0.12 0.35 -0.29
C CYS A 48 -1.03 0.08 0.92
N SER A 49 -2.23 -0.45 0.68
CA SER A 49 -3.17 -0.85 1.74
C SER A 49 -2.98 -2.29 2.22
N ARG A 50 -2.01 -3.03 1.66
CA ARG A 50 -1.78 -4.45 1.97
C ARG A 50 -0.49 -4.63 2.76
N THR A 51 -0.52 -5.50 3.76
CA THR A 51 0.71 -5.92 4.45
C THR A 51 1.54 -6.82 3.54
N TYR A 52 2.87 -6.82 3.72
CA TYR A 52 3.77 -7.68 2.95
C TYR A 52 3.37 -9.16 2.98
N GLY A 53 2.94 -9.67 4.14
CA GLY A 53 2.49 -11.06 4.29
C GLY A 53 1.14 -11.39 3.63
N ASN A 54 0.38 -10.39 3.19
CA ASN A 54 -0.88 -10.55 2.48
C ASN A 54 -0.73 -10.15 1.00
N VAL A 55 0.42 -10.48 0.40
CA VAL A 55 0.70 -10.33 -1.03
C VAL A 55 1.58 -11.51 -1.46
N THR A 56 1.33 -12.06 -2.64
CA THR A 56 2.21 -13.06 -3.25
C THR A 56 3.32 -12.35 -4.01
N TYR A 57 4.56 -12.55 -3.58
CA TYR A 57 5.73 -11.99 -4.22
C TYR A 57 6.63 -13.06 -4.83
N ILE A 58 7.35 -12.69 -5.87
CA ILE A 58 8.44 -13.49 -6.43
C ILE A 58 9.67 -13.31 -5.53
N GLY A 59 10.31 -14.43 -5.19
CA GLY A 59 11.58 -14.45 -4.45
C GLY A 59 12.71 -15.09 -5.26
N ALA A 60 13.95 -14.74 -4.94
CA ALA A 60 15.16 -15.31 -5.53
C ALA A 60 15.95 -16.09 -4.45
N HIS A 61 16.02 -17.40 -4.64
CA HIS A 61 16.81 -18.32 -3.81
C HIS A 61 18.32 -18.18 -4.11
N ASN A 62 19.14 -18.03 -3.07
CA ASN A 62 20.56 -17.67 -3.13
C ASN A 62 20.83 -16.61 -4.21
N SER A 63 20.18 -15.46 -4.04
CA SER A 63 20.24 -14.31 -4.96
C SER A 63 21.67 -13.94 -5.42
N TYR A 64 22.67 -14.14 -4.57
CA TYR A 64 24.09 -13.86 -4.85
C TYR A 64 24.80 -14.92 -5.72
N ALA A 65 24.22 -16.11 -5.90
CA ALA A 65 24.82 -17.22 -6.62
C ALA A 65 24.53 -17.10 -8.13
N VAL A 66 25.25 -16.18 -8.78
CA VAL A 66 25.03 -15.74 -10.16
C VAL A 66 26.06 -16.34 -11.11
N SER A 67 25.62 -16.99 -12.17
CA SER A 67 26.46 -17.35 -13.32
C SER A 67 25.64 -17.54 -14.58
N THR A 68 26.25 -17.27 -15.74
CA THR A 68 25.70 -17.67 -17.06
C THR A 68 26.35 -18.92 -17.62
N ASP A 69 27.37 -19.46 -16.94
CA ASP A 69 28.01 -20.71 -17.31
C ASP A 69 27.10 -21.91 -16.96
N VAL A 70 26.73 -22.68 -17.97
CA VAL A 70 25.90 -23.89 -17.85
C VAL A 70 26.58 -25.01 -17.06
N ALA A 71 27.91 -24.98 -16.96
CA ALA A 71 28.69 -25.93 -16.18
C ALA A 71 28.85 -25.50 -14.71
N ALA A 72 28.48 -24.26 -14.35
CA ALA A 72 28.54 -23.80 -12.97
C ALA A 72 27.51 -24.55 -12.13
N LEU A 73 27.98 -25.48 -11.31
CA LEU A 73 27.13 -26.22 -10.39
C LEU A 73 26.77 -25.32 -9.20
N SER A 74 25.59 -25.54 -8.60
CA SER A 74 25.15 -24.84 -7.38
C SER A 74 24.95 -23.31 -7.52
N VAL A 75 24.79 -22.82 -8.75
CA VAL A 75 24.27 -21.48 -9.03
C VAL A 75 22.75 -21.49 -9.03
N ASN A 76 22.13 -20.35 -8.70
CA ASN A 76 20.67 -20.23 -8.70
C ASN A 76 20.16 -19.12 -9.61
N GLN A 77 21.01 -18.17 -10.01
CA GLN A 77 20.59 -16.99 -10.75
C GLN A 77 21.46 -16.81 -12.00
N ASN A 78 20.88 -16.25 -13.07
CA ASN A 78 21.60 -15.87 -14.29
C ASN A 78 21.80 -14.35 -14.42
N VAL A 79 21.26 -13.56 -13.50
CA VAL A 79 21.34 -12.10 -13.48
C VAL A 79 21.81 -11.63 -12.11
N ASP A 80 22.50 -10.48 -12.08
CA ASP A 80 23.02 -9.93 -10.85
C ASP A 80 21.93 -9.55 -9.83
N VAL A 81 22.35 -9.32 -8.59
CA VAL A 81 21.42 -9.03 -7.48
C VAL A 81 20.67 -7.72 -7.70
N THR A 82 21.22 -6.76 -8.45
CA THR A 82 20.55 -5.49 -8.76
C THR A 82 19.44 -5.68 -9.81
N ALA A 83 19.66 -6.54 -10.79
CA ALA A 83 18.67 -6.87 -11.81
C ALA A 83 17.45 -7.60 -11.23
N GLN A 84 17.63 -8.42 -10.19
CA GLN A 84 16.54 -9.21 -9.60
C GLN A 84 15.36 -8.33 -9.10
N PRO A 85 15.54 -7.30 -8.25
CA PRO A 85 14.47 -6.38 -7.87
C PRO A 85 13.87 -5.60 -9.05
N ASN A 86 14.69 -5.25 -10.04
CA ASN A 86 14.23 -4.56 -11.26
C ASN A 86 13.29 -5.44 -12.09
N LEU A 87 13.46 -6.76 -12.05
CA LEU A 87 12.57 -7.74 -12.68
C LEU A 87 11.33 -8.08 -11.83
N GLY A 88 11.16 -7.45 -10.66
CA GLY A 88 9.98 -7.64 -9.81
C GLY A 88 10.17 -8.58 -8.63
N VAL A 89 11.38 -9.11 -8.39
CA VAL A 89 11.68 -9.86 -7.17
C VAL A 89 11.50 -8.95 -5.94
N ARG A 90 10.88 -9.46 -4.88
CA ARG A 90 10.69 -8.73 -3.60
C ARG A 90 11.20 -9.50 -2.38
N LEU A 91 11.84 -10.64 -2.61
CA LEU A 91 12.60 -11.36 -1.59
C LEU A 91 13.94 -11.83 -2.17
N LEU A 92 15.03 -11.33 -1.61
CA LEU A 92 16.38 -11.81 -1.89
C LEU A 92 16.79 -12.73 -0.74
N GLN A 93 16.93 -14.02 -1.03
CA GLN A 93 17.41 -14.98 -0.04
C GLN A 93 18.92 -15.14 -0.17
N ALA A 94 19.60 -15.25 0.97
CA ALA A 94 21.03 -15.51 1.06
C ALA A 94 21.30 -16.61 2.10
N ALA A 95 22.26 -17.47 1.80
CA ALA A 95 22.80 -18.46 2.73
C ALA A 95 24.23 -18.04 3.09
N GLY A 96 24.50 -17.90 4.39
CA GLY A 96 25.78 -17.43 4.90
C GLY A 96 26.44 -18.44 5.85
N LYS A 97 27.76 -18.38 5.94
CA LYS A 97 28.57 -19.05 6.97
C LYS A 97 29.56 -18.08 7.58
N LEU A 98 29.86 -18.25 8.86
CA LEU A 98 30.95 -17.51 9.50
C LEU A 98 32.30 -18.09 9.04
N LYS A 99 33.14 -17.24 8.44
CA LYS A 99 34.50 -17.57 7.97
C LYS A 99 35.40 -16.37 8.25
N GLY A 100 36.46 -16.59 9.02
CA GLY A 100 37.43 -15.52 9.35
C GLY A 100 36.82 -14.31 10.08
N GLY A 101 35.75 -14.50 10.85
CA GLY A 101 35.07 -13.42 11.59
C GLY A 101 34.07 -12.61 10.76
N ALA A 102 33.86 -12.94 9.48
CA ALA A 102 32.86 -12.32 8.62
C ALA A 102 31.82 -13.33 8.14
N VAL A 103 30.66 -12.83 7.71
CA VAL A 103 29.65 -13.65 7.03
C VAL A 103 30.08 -13.81 5.57
N GLN A 104 30.39 -15.04 5.18
CA GLN A 104 30.67 -15.45 3.81
C GLN A 104 29.39 -16.00 3.17
N LEU A 105 29.06 -15.57 1.97
CA LEU A 105 27.92 -16.06 1.20
C LEU A 105 28.28 -17.41 0.54
N CYS A 106 27.62 -18.49 0.95
CA CYS A 106 27.96 -19.84 0.51
C CYS A 106 26.72 -20.71 0.23
N HIS A 107 26.71 -21.43 -0.91
CA HIS A 107 25.58 -22.29 -1.30
C HIS A 107 25.66 -23.65 -0.59
N THR A 108 25.04 -23.77 0.58
CA THR A 108 25.19 -24.90 1.52
C THR A 108 26.60 -25.07 2.09
N SER A 109 27.65 -24.98 1.27
CA SER A 109 29.07 -24.91 1.63
C SER A 109 29.82 -24.03 0.63
N CYS A 110 30.93 -23.42 1.06
CA CYS A 110 31.71 -22.54 0.19
C CYS A 110 32.54 -23.31 -0.87
N ILE A 111 32.57 -24.64 -0.79
CA ILE A 111 33.16 -25.50 -1.83
C ILE A 111 32.22 -25.59 -3.04
N LEU A 112 30.91 -25.61 -2.79
CA LEU A 112 29.90 -25.68 -3.86
C LEU A 112 29.75 -24.34 -4.57
N TRP A 113 29.74 -23.24 -3.80
CA TRP A 113 29.78 -21.89 -4.33
C TRP A 113 30.25 -20.93 -3.23
N ASP A 114 31.22 -20.07 -3.54
CA ASP A 114 31.68 -18.98 -2.68
C ASP A 114 31.35 -17.63 -3.34
N GLY A 115 30.32 -16.97 -2.82
CA GLY A 115 29.84 -15.68 -3.29
C GLY A 115 30.57 -14.48 -2.72
N GLY A 116 31.62 -14.68 -1.90
CA GLY A 116 32.34 -13.59 -1.25
C GLY A 116 31.79 -13.23 0.13
N SER A 117 32.38 -12.18 0.71
CA SER A 117 31.92 -11.64 2.00
C SER A 117 30.62 -10.87 1.79
N LEU A 118 29.69 -10.93 2.76
CA LEU A 118 28.43 -10.20 2.72
C LEU A 118 28.63 -8.67 2.73
N THR A 119 29.77 -8.19 3.24
CA THR A 119 30.02 -6.76 3.48
C THR A 119 31.03 -6.13 2.53
N SER A 120 31.57 -6.90 1.57
CA SER A 120 32.64 -6.45 0.66
C SER A 120 32.11 -5.81 -0.62
#